data_AF-A0A100HIL3-F1
#
_entry.id   AF-A0A100HIL3-F1
#
_cell.length_a   1.000
_cell.length_b   1.000
_cell.length_c   1.000
_cell.angle_alpha   90.00
_cell.angle_beta   90.00
_cell.angle_gamma   90.00
#
_symmetry.space_group_name_H-M   'P 1'
#
loop_
_entity.id
_entity.type
_entity.pdbx_description
1 polymer ?
#
loop_
_entity_poly.entity_id
_entity_poly.type
_entity_poly.pdbx_seq_one_letter_code
_entity_poly.pdbx_strand_id
1 'polypeptide(L)'
;MFRVVNETDGIRISPLALAFCDRVTDVIDGPRRCGFTYATLPGHPERGAETFLIEWHADDRVTFTVRAVSQPGWPPLRLVRPALAWLQGRATRQYLRAVARAAVAQNV
;
A
#
# COMPACT_ATOMS: atom_id res chain seq x y z
N MET A 1 2.97 1.46 21.56
CA MET A 1 4.26 1.91 20.99
C MET A 1 4.59 0.98 19.83
N PHE A 2 4.20 1.34 18.61
CA PHE A 2 4.45 0.51 17.43
C PHE A 2 5.95 0.54 17.11
N ARG A 3 6.59 -0.64 17.08
CA ARG A 3 7.98 -0.78 16.67
C ARG A 3 7.98 -0.84 15.14
N VAL A 4 8.47 0.21 14.50
CA VAL A 4 8.80 0.17 13.07
C VAL A 4 9.92 -0.86 12.91
N VAL A 5 9.58 -2.03 12.34
CA VAL A 5 10.56 -3.06 12.01
C VAL A 5 11.17 -2.66 10.66
N ASN A 6 12.33 -2.00 10.70
CA ASN A 6 13.18 -1.86 9.52
C ASN A 6 13.97 -3.16 9.33
N GLU A 7 13.29 -4.23 8.88
CA GLU A 7 13.99 -5.41 8.38
C GLU A 7 14.53 -5.05 6.99
N THR A 8 15.76 -4.56 6.96
CA THR A 8 16.45 -4.06 5.76
C THR A 8 17.66 -4.93 5.43
N ASP A 9 17.67 -6.19 5.88
CA ASP A 9 18.77 -7.09 5.59
C ASP A 9 18.69 -7.56 4.12
N GLY A 10 19.53 -6.95 3.29
CA GLY A 10 19.80 -7.39 1.91
C GLY A 10 19.16 -6.58 0.78
N ILE A 11 18.45 -5.48 1.06
CA ILE A 11 17.89 -4.63 0.00
C ILE A 11 18.99 -3.70 -0.54
N ARG A 12 19.46 -3.96 -1.77
CA ARG A 12 20.26 -2.98 -2.52
C ARG A 12 19.39 -1.75 -2.79
N ILE A 13 19.58 -0.67 -2.03
CA ILE A 13 18.90 0.61 -2.24
C ILE A 13 19.45 1.25 -3.52
N SER A 14 18.78 0.97 -4.64
CA SER A 14 19.03 1.66 -5.90
C SER A 14 18.69 3.16 -5.74
N PRO A 15 19.38 4.09 -6.43
CA PRO A 15 18.95 5.49 -6.51
C PRO A 15 17.49 5.63 -6.98
N LEU A 16 16.97 4.66 -7.74
CA LEU A 16 15.57 4.62 -8.12
C LEU A 16 14.66 4.38 -6.91
N ALA A 17 15.09 3.61 -5.89
CA ALA A 17 14.33 3.33 -4.67
C ALA A 17 14.13 4.59 -3.81
N LEU A 18 15.05 5.56 -3.87
CA LEU A 18 14.87 6.88 -3.24
C LEU A 18 13.77 7.72 -3.92
N ALA A 19 13.48 7.45 -5.18
CA ALA A 19 12.38 8.10 -5.88
C ALA A 19 11.01 7.53 -5.45
N PHE A 20 10.95 6.43 -4.70
CA PHE A 20 9.71 5.81 -4.24
C PHE A 20 9.46 6.02 -2.74
N CYS A 21 9.93 7.14 -2.18
CA CYS A 21 9.68 7.43 -0.77
C CYS A 21 8.23 7.86 -0.53
N ASP A 22 7.61 7.22 0.45
CA ASP A 22 6.27 7.50 0.94
C ASP A 22 6.29 7.95 2.39
N ARG A 23 5.21 8.59 2.81
CA ARG A 23 4.97 8.96 4.21
C ARG A 23 3.60 8.47 4.66
N VAL A 24 3.55 7.81 5.81
CA VAL A 24 2.28 7.52 6.48
C VAL A 24 1.66 8.83 6.95
N THR A 25 0.49 9.15 6.42
CA THR A 25 -0.24 10.39 6.71
C THR A 25 -1.37 10.20 7.70
N ASP A 26 -1.91 8.99 7.78
CA ASP A 26 -3.00 8.64 8.69
C ASP A 26 -2.84 7.21 9.20
N VAL A 27 -3.21 6.98 10.46
CA VAL A 27 -3.24 5.66 11.09
C VAL A 27 -4.64 5.45 11.65
N ILE A 28 -5.25 4.35 11.23
CA ILE A 28 -6.58 3.95 11.66
C ILE A 28 -6.38 2.88 12.74
N ASP A 29 -6.71 3.23 13.98
CA ASP A 29 -6.66 2.33 15.12
C ASP A 29 -8.00 2.42 15.86
N GLY A 30 -8.81 1.38 15.76
CA GLY A 30 -10.12 1.33 16.39
C GLY A 30 -10.51 -0.10 16.79
N PRO A 31 -11.57 -0.25 17.59
CA PRO A 31 -11.90 -1.54 18.22
C PRO A 31 -12.13 -2.70 17.24
N ARG A 32 -12.65 -2.38 16.04
CA ARG A 32 -12.99 -3.34 14.98
C ARG A 32 -12.55 -2.85 13.61
N ARG A 33 -11.48 -2.05 13.57
CA ARG A 33 -10.85 -1.62 12.33
C ARG A 33 -9.42 -1.21 12.58
N CYS A 34 -8.53 -1.58 11.66
CA CYS A 34 -7.15 -1.12 11.71
C CYS A 34 -6.61 -0.90 10.29
N GLY A 35 -5.68 0.04 10.16
CA GLY A 35 -5.17 0.40 8.84
C GLY A 35 -4.26 1.61 8.87
N PHE A 36 -3.82 2.03 7.69
CA PHE A 36 -3.04 3.24 7.51
C PHE A 36 -3.21 3.77 6.09
N THR A 37 -2.94 5.06 5.93
CA THR A 37 -2.80 5.71 4.64
C THR A 37 -1.38 6.21 4.50
N TYR A 38 -0.76 5.93 3.35
CA TYR A 38 0.47 6.61 2.95
C TYR A 38 0.22 7.52 1.76
N ALA A 39 1.07 8.53 1.61
CA ALA A 39 1.11 9.38 0.43
C ALA A 39 2.54 9.49 -0.09
N THR A 40 2.66 9.61 -1.41
CA THR A 40 3.96 9.73 -2.07
C THR A 40 4.59 11.10 -1.79
N LEU A 41 5.91 11.14 -1.59
CA LEU A 41 6.64 12.37 -1.32
C LEU A 41 7.04 13.12 -2.62
N PRO A 42 7.35 14.43 -2.55
CA PRO A 42 7.89 15.16 -3.68
C PRO A 42 9.16 14.49 -4.25
N GLY A 43 9.24 14.37 -5.57
CA GLY A 43 10.28 13.59 -6.26
C GLY A 43 9.79 12.23 -6.74
N HIS A 44 8.64 11.76 -6.25
CA HIS A 44 8.04 10.52 -6.69
C HIS A 44 7.50 10.60 -8.13
N PRO A 45 7.80 9.62 -9.01
CA PRO A 45 7.30 9.58 -10.39
C PRO A 45 5.77 9.59 -10.46
N GLU A 46 5.12 9.09 -9.43
CA GLU A 46 3.68 9.12 -9.21
C GLU A 46 3.32 10.00 -8.00
N ARG A 47 2.22 10.73 -8.08
CA ARG A 47 1.63 11.47 -6.97
C ARG A 47 0.35 10.79 -6.56
N GLY A 48 0.24 10.38 -5.31
CA GLY A 48 -0.92 9.62 -4.89
C GLY A 48 -0.96 9.34 -3.39
N ALA A 49 -2.05 8.71 -3.00
CA ALA A 49 -2.24 8.16 -1.67
C ALA A 49 -2.87 6.78 -1.78
N GLU A 50 -2.46 5.87 -0.91
CA GLU A 50 -3.03 4.54 -0.80
C GLU A 50 -3.35 4.23 0.66
N THR A 51 -4.57 3.74 0.88
CA THR A 51 -5.10 3.32 2.18
C THR A 51 -5.26 1.82 2.20
N PHE A 52 -4.75 1.21 3.26
CA PHE A 52 -4.91 -0.20 3.61
C PHE A 52 -5.76 -0.27 4.86
N LEU A 53 -6.90 -0.93 4.77
CA LEU A 53 -7.88 -0.96 5.86
C LEU A 53 -8.44 -2.37 6.03
N ILE A 54 -8.41 -2.85 7.27
CA ILE A 54 -9.08 -4.06 7.73
C ILE A 54 -10.28 -3.62 8.58
N GLU A 55 -11.45 -4.17 8.30
CA GLU A 55 -12.68 -3.91 9.05
C GLU A 55 -13.35 -5.22 9.43
N TRP A 56 -13.78 -5.32 10.69
CA TRP A 56 -14.59 -6.43 11.18
C TRP A 56 -16.05 -6.02 11.27
N HIS A 57 -16.89 -6.66 10.46
CA HIS A 57 -18.35 -6.47 10.47
C HIS A 57 -18.99 -7.02 11.74
N ALA A 58 -20.24 -6.65 11.99
CA ALA A 58 -20.98 -7.11 13.18
C ALA A 58 -21.18 -8.63 13.23
N ASP A 59 -21.14 -9.30 12.08
CA ASP A 59 -21.24 -10.76 11.92
C ASP A 59 -19.87 -11.45 11.85
N ASP A 60 -18.83 -10.81 12.40
CA ASP A 60 -17.43 -11.26 12.43
C ASP A 60 -16.77 -11.52 11.06
N ARG A 61 -17.41 -11.13 9.96
CA ARG A 61 -16.74 -11.10 8.66
C ARG A 61 -15.65 -10.03 8.66
N VAL A 62 -14.49 -10.38 8.12
CA VAL A 62 -13.37 -9.44 7.96
C VAL A 62 -13.27 -9.02 6.50
N THR A 63 -13.25 -7.70 6.26
CA THR A 63 -12.99 -7.14 4.93
C THR A 63 -11.63 -6.45 4.93
N PHE A 64 -10.82 -6.77 3.93
CA PHE A 64 -9.60 -6.04 3.65
C PHE A 64 -9.80 -5.18 2.39
N THR A 65 -9.63 -3.88 2.56
CA THR A 65 -9.85 -2.87 1.53
C THR A 65 -8.53 -2.18 1.20
N VAL A 66 -8.23 -2.08 -0.10
CA VAL A 66 -7.14 -1.26 -0.62
C VAL A 66 -7.76 -0.16 -1.49
N ARG A 67 -7.52 1.10 -1.12
CA ARG A 67 -7.99 2.28 -1.89
C ARG A 67 -6.79 3.10 -2.31
N ALA A 68 -6.59 3.24 -3.61
CA ALA A 68 -5.46 3.96 -4.15
C ALA A 68 -5.93 5.03 -5.14
N VAL A 69 -5.42 6.24 -4.98
CA VAL A 69 -5.53 7.32 -5.96
C VAL A 69 -4.13 7.70 -6.42
N SER A 70 -3.89 7.66 -7.73
CA SER A 70 -2.58 7.94 -8.32
C SER A 70 -2.71 8.80 -9.57
N GLN A 71 -1.74 9.68 -9.77
CA GLN A 71 -1.58 10.47 -10.98
C GLN A 71 -0.09 10.60 -11.34
N PRO A 72 0.27 10.75 -12.62
CA PRO A 72 1.66 10.97 -13.00
C PRO A 72 2.23 12.24 -12.34
N GLY A 73 3.37 12.11 -11.68
CA GLY A 73 4.09 13.21 -11.04
C GLY A 73 4.76 14.14 -12.05
N TRP A 74 5.10 13.64 -13.25
CA TRP A 74 5.72 14.41 -14.34
C TRP A 74 4.91 14.31 -15.66
N PRO A 75 4.85 15.39 -16.48
CA PRO A 75 4.10 15.40 -17.73
C PRO A 75 4.44 14.27 -18.73
N PRO A 76 5.71 13.87 -18.95
CA PRO A 76 6.05 12.80 -19.89
C PRO A 76 5.50 11.42 -19.48
N LEU A 77 5.35 11.18 -18.17
CA LEU A 77 4.81 9.93 -17.63
C LEU A 77 3.33 9.74 -17.97
N ARG A 78 2.65 10.76 -18.52
CA ARG A 78 1.28 10.63 -19.02
C ARG A 78 1.16 9.61 -20.15
N LEU A 79 2.21 9.40 -20.93
CA LEU A 79 2.24 8.43 -22.04
C LEU A 79 2.26 6.98 -21.55
N VAL A 80 2.76 6.71 -20.34
CA VAL A 80 2.83 5.36 -19.75
C VAL A 80 1.70 5.07 -18.75
N ARG A 81 0.73 5.97 -18.60
CA ARG A 81 -0.43 5.80 -17.70
C ARG A 81 -1.13 4.44 -17.76
N PRO A 82 -1.45 3.85 -18.94
CA PRO A 82 -2.10 2.54 -18.96
C PRO A 82 -1.20 1.44 -18.38
N ALA A 83 0.12 1.51 -18.61
CA ALA A 83 1.07 0.57 -18.03
C ALA A 83 1.18 0.76 -16.50
N LEU A 84 1.20 2.00 -16.01
CA LEU A 84 1.19 2.32 -14.58
C LEU A 84 -0.08 1.82 -13.89
N ALA A 85 -1.25 2.07 -14.48
CA ALA A 85 -2.53 1.56 -13.97
C ALA A 85 -2.58 0.03 -13.93
N TRP A 86 -2.01 -0.64 -14.93
CA TRP A 86 -1.90 -2.09 -14.95
C TRP A 86 -0.96 -2.61 -13.85
N LEU A 87 0.19 -1.96 -13.64
CA LEU A 87 1.14 -2.31 -12.60
C LEU A 87 0.52 -2.16 -11.21
N GLN A 88 -0.17 -1.04 -10.97
CA GLN A 88 -0.94 -0.80 -9.75
C GLN A 88 -1.98 -1.91 -9.52
N GLY A 89 -2.76 -2.27 -10.55
CA GLY A 89 -3.71 -3.38 -10.45
C GLY A 89 -3.05 -4.74 -10.20
N ARG A 90 -1.80 -4.97 -10.64
CA ARG A 90 -1.04 -6.18 -10.28
C ARG A 90 -0.57 -6.14 -8.83
N ALA A 91 -0.06 -5.01 -8.34
CA ALA A 91 0.33 -4.81 -6.95
C ALA A 91 -0.86 -5.03 -6.01
N THR A 92 -2.01 -4.39 -6.27
CA THR A 92 -3.23 -4.59 -5.47
C THR A 92 -3.61 -6.07 -5.39
N ARG A 93 -3.56 -6.80 -6.51
CA ARG A 93 -3.84 -8.25 -6.52
C ARG A 93 -2.83 -9.06 -5.71
N GLN A 94 -1.56 -8.67 -5.68
CA GLN A 94 -0.58 -9.32 -4.82
C GLN A 94 -0.85 -9.08 -3.34
N TYR A 95 -1.20 -7.86 -2.94
CA TYR A 95 -1.60 -7.55 -1.56
C TYR A 95 -2.80 -8.38 -1.12
N LEU A 96 -3.87 -8.41 -1.94
CA LEU A 96 -5.06 -9.22 -1.66
C LEU A 96 -4.72 -10.71 -1.50
N ARG A 97 -3.86 -11.25 -2.38
CA ARG A 97 -3.41 -12.65 -2.29
C ARG A 97 -2.57 -12.92 -1.04
N ALA A 98 -1.68 -12.00 -0.67
CA ALA A 98 -0.84 -12.15 0.52
C ALA A 98 -1.71 -12.17 1.78
N VAL A 99 -2.67 -11.24 1.90
CA VAL A 99 -3.62 -11.22 3.02
C VAL A 99 -4.49 -12.47 3.04
N ALA A 100 -5.02 -12.90 1.89
CA ALA A 100 -5.82 -14.12 1.82
C ALA A 100 -5.02 -15.36 2.29
N ARG A 101 -3.74 -15.47 1.92
CA ARG A 101 -2.86 -16.55 2.38
C ARG A 101 -2.60 -16.47 3.89
N ALA A 102 -2.32 -15.28 4.41
CA ALA A 102 -2.07 -15.08 5.83
C ALA A 102 -3.33 -15.41 6.67
N ALA A 103 -4.51 -15.02 6.18
CA ALA A 103 -5.79 -15.35 6.82
C ALA A 103 -6.06 -16.86 6.86
N VAL A 104 -5.76 -17.58 5.78
CA VAL A 104 -5.88 -19.05 5.76
C VAL A 104 -4.90 -19.71 6.71
N ALA A 105 -3.64 -19.23 6.77
CA ALA A 105 -2.61 -19.79 7.65
C ALA A 105 -2.92 -19.60 9.15
N GLN A 106 -3.66 -18.55 9.53
CA GLN A 106 -4.09 -18.31 10.91
C GLN A 106 -5.30 -19.14 11.34
N ASN A 107 -5.97 -19.82 10.40
CA ASN A 107 -7.10 -20.72 10.65
C ASN A 107 -6.70 -22.20 10.75
N VAL A 108 -5.39 -22.51 10.79
CA VAL A 108 -4.82 -23.87 10.98
C VAL A 108 -4.13 -23.95 12.35
#